data_AF-A0A1B2CTL4-F1
#
_entry.id   AF-A0A1B2CTL4-F1
#
_cell.length_a   1.000
_cell.length_b   1.000
_cell.length_c   1.000
_cell.angle_alpha   90.00
_cell.angle_beta   90.00
_cell.angle_gamma   90.00
#
_symmetry.space_group_name_H-M   'P 1'
#
loop_
_entity.id
_entity.type
_entity.pdbx_description
1 polymer ?
#
loop_
_entity_poly.entity_id
_entity_poly.type
_entity_poly.pdbx_seq_one_letter_code
_entity_poly.pdbx_strand_id
1 'polypeptide(L)'
;MSRLTNLAVLMLLAGCSGTLGEIDAGHDDGLAPGTGNGQHDAGVAEPRPDGSTPGTSDGGGQQSDGSVPGPESDAGPPVDACPVGPNGTLDVVSVAVTGPEGAAPSKGDELTVHVTLRNEGKDGIAADLTVLLDSFRFDDFRSIPLASTQLTACPGESTVSLRGGPFLSDPITNRQFALGSGDYAISGVVLNRAGAVVTDSEFSGAAFNLATNNVLLVPVLYNQGYFEQLEGDFASPEAYLEHAFTRRNEIFTPDNPADPDGNGQFELYEGGFDQMMGVRHVFKAFIGFEGTFDSGEEWCYGAMDYASQVLGLKARWGGGGTRNDQHGFDYVIALSSNKSGGVAWSPFDVQVSGFIDRDVDRQQIIAVHESGHVFGSPHCDELGNGEGSNLQGYVMCAGEKHGRYPESFVWHTESRKTMSSRWN
;
A
#
# COMPACT_ATOMS: atom_id res chain seq x y z
N MET A 1 19.85 6.76 -52.88
CA MET A 1 20.57 5.54 -52.43
C MET A 1 21.09 5.84 -51.02
N SER A 2 20.31 5.87 -49.95
CA SER A 2 19.56 4.81 -49.24
C SER A 2 20.41 3.61 -48.80
N ARG A 3 20.61 3.50 -47.47
CA ARG A 3 20.77 2.32 -46.59
C ARG A 3 21.35 2.87 -45.27
N LEU A 4 20.56 3.23 -44.24
CA LEU A 4 19.80 2.38 -43.29
C LEU A 4 20.62 1.19 -42.78
N THR A 5 21.12 1.34 -41.56
CA THR A 5 21.72 0.28 -40.74
C THR A 5 20.71 -0.08 -39.66
N ASN A 6 20.13 -1.27 -39.78
CA ASN A 6 19.23 -1.87 -38.80
C ASN A 6 20.04 -2.32 -37.58
N LEU A 7 19.65 -1.87 -36.38
CA LEU A 7 20.03 -2.48 -35.11
C LEU A 7 18.81 -3.30 -34.64
N ALA A 8 18.88 -4.62 -34.81
CA ALA A 8 17.87 -5.54 -34.31
C ALA A 8 18.12 -5.78 -32.82
N VAL A 9 17.20 -5.30 -31.98
CA VAL A 9 17.10 -5.66 -30.57
C VAL A 9 16.46 -7.05 -30.49
N LEU A 10 17.23 -8.01 -29.98
CA LEU A 10 16.75 -9.35 -29.67
C LEU A 10 15.99 -9.29 -28.33
N MET A 11 14.68 -9.06 -28.38
CA MET A 11 13.79 -9.32 -27.25
C MET A 11 13.62 -10.84 -27.12
N LEU A 12 14.15 -11.42 -26.03
CA LEU A 12 13.70 -12.73 -25.58
C LEU A 12 12.28 -12.56 -25.01
N LEU A 13 11.31 -13.10 -25.73
CA LEU A 13 9.97 -13.38 -25.23
C LEU A 13 10.07 -14.47 -24.15
N ALA A 14 9.99 -14.08 -22.88
CA ALA A 14 9.55 -14.99 -21.83
C ALA A 14 8.04 -15.18 -22.03
N GLY A 15 7.64 -16.41 -22.32
CA GLY A 15 6.31 -16.76 -22.76
C GLY A 15 5.23 -16.47 -21.72
N CYS A 16 4.10 -15.98 -22.21
CA CYS A 16 2.82 -16.15 -21.56
C CYS A 16 2.58 -17.66 -21.36
N SER A 17 2.42 -18.09 -20.11
CA SER A 17 1.86 -19.40 -19.77
C SER A 17 1.20 -19.28 -18.40
N GLY A 18 0.14 -18.48 -18.32
CA GLY A 18 -0.82 -18.52 -17.23
C GLY A 18 -2.10 -19.15 -17.75
N THR A 19 -2.13 -20.49 -17.86
CA THR A 19 -3.40 -21.20 -17.98
C THR A 19 -3.99 -21.34 -16.58
N LEU A 20 -5.08 -20.60 -16.35
CA LEU A 20 -6.10 -20.74 -15.31
C LEU A 20 -5.89 -21.89 -14.30
N GLY A 21 -5.32 -21.53 -13.14
CA GLY A 21 -5.67 -22.15 -11.87
C GLY A 21 -6.47 -21.12 -11.07
N GLU A 22 -7.78 -21.03 -11.33
CA GLU A 22 -8.65 -20.37 -10.35
C GLU A 22 -8.57 -21.20 -9.06
N ILE A 23 -8.33 -20.53 -7.92
CA ILE A 23 -8.54 -21.14 -6.61
C ILE A 23 -10.06 -21.27 -6.45
N ASP A 24 -10.63 -22.35 -6.97
CA ASP A 24 -12.01 -22.74 -6.69
C ASP A 24 -12.03 -23.34 -5.28
N ALA A 25 -12.68 -22.63 -4.35
CA ALA A 25 -12.89 -23.09 -2.99
C ALA A 25 -13.89 -24.26 -3.01
N GLY A 26 -13.39 -25.46 -3.29
CA GLY A 26 -14.18 -26.68 -3.31
C GLY A 26 -14.83 -26.96 -1.95
N HIS A 27 -16.16 -26.85 -1.91
CA HIS A 27 -17.03 -27.35 -0.84
C HIS A 27 -17.04 -28.88 -0.89
N ASP A 28 -16.57 -29.52 0.18
CA ASP A 28 -16.43 -30.97 0.31
C ASP A 28 -17.70 -31.56 0.94
N ASP A 29 -18.63 -32.08 0.11
CA ASP A 29 -19.72 -32.95 0.55
C ASP A 29 -19.39 -34.41 0.17
N GLY A 30 -18.95 -35.16 1.17
CA GLY A 30 -18.56 -36.56 1.05
C GLY A 30 -19.71 -37.53 0.79
N LEU A 31 -19.39 -38.53 -0.03
CA LEU A 31 -19.71 -39.96 0.09
C LEU A 31 -21.17 -40.41 0.24
N ALA A 32 -21.62 -41.15 -0.78
CA ALA A 32 -22.78 -42.04 -0.78
C ALA A 32 -22.71 -43.12 0.33
N PRO A 33 -23.87 -43.70 0.71
CA PRO A 33 -24.11 -45.10 0.29
C PRO A 33 -25.57 -45.47 -0.01
N GLY A 34 -25.73 -46.47 -0.90
CA GLY A 34 -26.54 -47.68 -0.66
C GLY A 34 -28.06 -47.61 -0.45
N THR A 35 -28.80 -48.03 -1.49
CA THR A 35 -30.05 -48.84 -1.51
C THR A 35 -30.88 -49.03 -0.22
N GLY A 36 -32.18 -48.71 -0.29
CA GLY A 36 -33.20 -49.27 0.63
C GLY A 36 -34.61 -48.67 0.48
N ASN A 37 -35.59 -49.51 0.12
CA ASN A 37 -37.02 -49.21 0.01
C ASN A 37 -37.66 -48.72 1.33
N GLY A 38 -38.69 -47.87 1.23
CA GLY A 38 -39.67 -47.64 2.31
C GLY A 38 -40.71 -46.56 2.01
N GLN A 39 -41.96 -46.98 1.77
CA GLN A 39 -43.16 -46.13 1.72
C GLN A 39 -43.47 -45.49 3.10
N HIS A 40 -43.93 -44.24 3.13
CA HIS A 40 -45.27 -43.84 3.60
C HIS A 40 -45.49 -42.31 3.57
N ASP A 41 -46.57 -41.93 2.88
CA ASP A 41 -47.59 -40.91 3.14
C ASP A 41 -47.30 -39.49 3.69
N ALA A 42 -47.91 -38.57 2.92
CA ALA A 42 -48.78 -37.46 3.31
C ALA A 42 -48.17 -36.09 3.68
N GLY A 43 -48.57 -35.08 2.90
CA GLY A 43 -48.43 -33.67 3.28
C GLY A 43 -48.60 -32.67 2.14
N VAL A 44 -49.72 -32.74 1.40
CA VAL A 44 -50.13 -31.69 0.43
C VAL A 44 -50.63 -30.47 1.21
N ALA A 45 -50.05 -29.29 0.96
CA ALA A 45 -50.69 -28.01 1.22
C ALA A 45 -50.51 -27.10 -0.01
N GLU A 46 -51.63 -26.73 -0.62
CA GLU A 46 -51.75 -25.80 -1.72
C GLU A 46 -51.55 -24.32 -1.30
N PRO A 47 -51.33 -23.41 -2.27
CA PRO A 47 -50.91 -22.03 -2.05
C PRO A 47 -52.06 -21.01 -2.11
N ARG A 48 -51.80 -19.75 -1.68
CA ARG A 48 -52.29 -18.43 -2.18
C ARG A 48 -52.39 -17.37 -1.04
N PRO A 49 -52.56 -16.05 -1.32
CA PRO A 49 -51.89 -15.18 -2.29
C PRO A 49 -51.63 -13.75 -1.69
N ASP A 50 -51.39 -12.78 -2.58
CA ASP A 50 -51.36 -11.30 -2.40
C ASP A 50 -50.07 -10.73 -1.75
N GLY A 51 -49.42 -9.70 -2.30
CA GLY A 51 -49.89 -8.69 -3.25
C GLY A 51 -49.67 -7.32 -2.63
N SER A 52 -48.52 -6.70 -2.89
CA SER A 52 -48.33 -5.24 -2.73
C SER A 52 -47.06 -4.78 -3.44
N THR A 53 -47.21 -4.09 -4.56
CA THR A 53 -46.43 -2.88 -4.89
C THR A 53 -47.13 -1.67 -4.24
N PRO A 54 -46.59 -0.43 -4.19
CA PRO A 54 -45.40 0.13 -4.87
C PRO A 54 -44.50 1.03 -3.97
N GLY A 55 -43.36 1.48 -4.49
CA GLY A 55 -42.55 2.50 -3.81
C GLY A 55 -41.36 2.99 -4.63
N THR A 56 -41.61 3.88 -5.58
CA THR A 56 -40.59 4.80 -6.11
C THR A 56 -40.13 5.72 -4.98
N SER A 57 -38.83 5.71 -4.66
CA SER A 57 -38.22 6.76 -3.86
C SER A 57 -36.99 7.29 -4.58
N ASP A 58 -37.15 8.52 -5.07
CA ASP A 58 -36.06 9.47 -5.28
C ASP A 58 -35.32 9.64 -3.95
N GLY A 59 -34.03 9.34 -3.96
CA GLY A 59 -33.13 9.57 -2.83
C GLY A 59 -31.80 10.07 -3.39
N GLY A 60 -31.65 11.39 -3.46
CA GLY A 60 -30.41 12.04 -3.86
C GLY A 60 -29.26 11.57 -2.96
N GLY A 61 -28.29 10.89 -3.58
CA GLY A 61 -27.01 10.61 -2.95
C GLY A 61 -26.28 11.93 -2.74
N GLN A 62 -26.30 12.44 -1.51
CA GLN A 62 -25.31 13.38 -1.02
C GLN A 62 -23.94 12.71 -1.17
N GLN A 63 -23.15 13.20 -2.12
CA GLN A 63 -21.69 13.02 -2.09
C GLN A 63 -21.21 13.66 -0.80
N SER A 64 -20.91 12.82 0.20
CA SER A 64 -20.12 13.25 1.34
C SER A 64 -18.71 13.48 0.84
N ASP A 65 -18.34 14.75 0.75
CA ASP A 65 -17.00 15.25 0.51
C ASP A 65 -16.05 14.55 1.48
N GLY A 66 -15.28 13.60 0.94
CA GLY A 66 -14.27 12.84 1.68
C GLY A 66 -13.09 13.74 2.00
N SER A 67 -13.30 14.72 2.88
CA SER A 67 -12.23 15.47 3.50
C SER A 67 -11.48 14.51 4.41
N VAL A 68 -10.41 13.93 3.87
CA VAL A 68 -9.38 13.26 4.64
C VAL A 68 -8.89 14.27 5.70
N PRO A 69 -8.99 13.97 7.00
CA PRO A 69 -8.37 14.81 8.02
C PRO A 69 -6.87 14.86 7.73
N GLY A 70 -6.33 16.07 7.64
CA GLY A 70 -4.87 16.24 7.58
C GLY A 70 -4.21 15.57 8.80
N PRO A 71 -2.93 15.18 8.70
CA PRO A 71 -2.23 14.54 9.80
C PRO A 71 -2.27 15.45 11.03
N GLU A 72 -2.69 14.90 12.17
CA GLU A 72 -2.67 15.60 13.45
C GLU A 72 -1.21 15.91 13.80
N SER A 73 -0.86 17.19 13.84
CA SER A 73 0.45 17.62 14.29
C SER A 73 0.57 17.38 15.79
N ASP A 74 1.41 16.43 16.19
CA ASP A 74 1.82 16.25 17.59
C ASP A 74 2.77 17.40 17.94
N ALA A 75 2.16 18.56 18.23
CA ALA A 75 2.86 19.78 18.55
C ALA A 75 3.62 19.58 19.87
N GLY A 76 4.92 19.84 19.85
CA GLY A 76 5.74 19.86 21.05
C GLY A 76 5.19 20.80 22.14
N PRO A 77 5.81 20.82 23.34
CA PRO A 77 5.32 21.59 24.48
C PRO A 77 5.07 23.07 24.10
N PRO A 78 4.02 23.70 24.66
CA PRO A 78 3.62 25.04 24.28
C PRO A 78 4.78 26.01 24.52
N VAL A 79 5.24 26.65 23.44
CA VAL A 79 6.16 27.80 23.50
C VAL A 79 5.53 28.89 24.38
N ASP A 80 6.35 29.47 25.27
CA ASP A 80 5.94 30.49 26.24
C ASP A 80 5.02 31.54 25.61
N ALA A 81 3.81 31.69 26.17
CA ALA A 81 2.80 32.59 25.62
C ALA A 81 3.23 34.07 25.80
N CYS A 82 3.76 34.67 24.74
CA CYS A 82 3.94 36.12 24.65
C CYS A 82 2.65 36.82 24.18
N PRO A 83 2.43 38.10 24.53
CA PRO A 83 1.31 38.87 24.02
C PRO A 83 1.37 38.99 22.49
N VAL A 84 0.26 38.74 21.79
CA VAL A 84 0.19 38.83 20.32
C VAL A 84 -0.16 40.24 19.88
N GLY A 85 0.60 40.79 18.92
CA GLY A 85 0.40 42.13 18.37
C GLY A 85 0.14 42.10 16.87
N PRO A 86 -0.48 43.16 16.30
CA PRO A 86 -0.81 43.22 14.88
C PRO A 86 0.38 43.54 13.97
N ASN A 87 1.52 43.95 14.54
CA ASN A 87 2.65 44.51 13.81
C ASN A 87 3.93 43.70 14.05
N GLY A 88 4.68 43.45 12.98
CA GLY A 88 6.00 42.83 13.03
C GLY A 88 6.37 42.16 11.70
N THR A 89 7.64 41.80 11.55
CA THR A 89 8.17 40.98 10.45
C THR A 89 8.52 39.62 11.02
N LEU A 90 8.11 38.57 10.32
CA LEU A 90 8.47 37.19 10.61
C LEU A 90 9.32 36.70 9.43
N ASP A 91 10.53 36.27 9.73
CA ASP A 91 11.54 35.85 8.77
C ASP A 91 11.93 34.40 9.04
N VAL A 92 12.12 33.59 8.00
CA VAL A 92 12.61 32.22 8.14
C VAL A 92 14.12 32.23 8.00
N VAL A 93 14.84 31.87 9.08
CA VAL A 93 16.31 31.98 9.11
C VAL A 93 16.97 30.70 8.59
N SER A 94 16.44 29.56 9.02
CA SER A 94 16.99 28.25 8.67
C SER A 94 15.96 27.16 8.80
N VAL A 95 16.12 26.13 7.98
CA VAL A 95 15.40 24.87 8.09
C VAL A 95 16.40 23.72 8.28
N ALA A 96 16.00 22.70 9.03
CA ALA A 96 16.73 21.44 9.12
C ALA A 96 15.74 20.29 9.06
N VAL A 97 16.11 19.20 8.38
CA VAL A 97 15.26 18.02 8.22
C VAL A 97 15.96 16.82 8.83
N THR A 98 15.27 16.10 9.70
CA THR A 98 15.75 14.88 10.35
C THR A 98 14.74 13.75 10.18
N GLY A 99 15.21 12.52 10.22
CA GLY A 99 14.36 11.35 10.37
C GLY A 99 13.90 11.15 11.82
N PRO A 100 13.31 9.97 12.13
CA PRO A 100 12.90 9.60 13.47
C PRO A 100 14.03 9.73 14.47
N GLU A 101 13.71 10.18 15.69
CA GLU A 101 14.66 10.35 16.80
C GLU A 101 15.85 11.27 16.48
N GLY A 102 15.73 12.14 15.46
CA GLY A 102 16.79 13.05 15.03
C GLY A 102 17.85 12.41 14.14
N ALA A 103 17.61 11.19 13.64
CA ALA A 103 18.52 10.50 12.73
C ALA A 103 18.62 11.19 11.36
N ALA A 104 19.58 10.74 10.54
CA ALA A 104 19.62 11.13 9.13
C ALA A 104 18.37 10.59 8.40
N PRO A 105 17.67 11.43 7.61
CA PRO A 105 16.48 11.02 6.88
C PRO A 105 16.73 9.83 5.93
N SER A 106 15.80 8.87 5.92
CA SER A 106 15.81 7.69 5.04
C SER A 106 14.48 7.52 4.31
N LYS A 107 14.47 6.75 3.21
CA LYS A 107 13.24 6.38 2.50
C LYS A 107 12.22 5.77 3.48
N GLY A 108 10.97 6.23 3.39
CA GLY A 108 9.87 5.73 4.21
C GLY A 108 9.87 6.19 5.67
N ASP A 109 10.66 7.21 6.00
CA ASP A 109 10.58 7.91 7.29
C ASP A 109 9.44 8.93 7.30
N GLU A 110 8.79 9.09 8.46
CA GLU A 110 8.14 10.36 8.80
C GLU A 110 9.24 11.37 9.13
N LEU A 111 9.30 12.46 8.38
CA LEU A 111 10.33 13.49 8.53
C LEU A 111 9.93 14.48 9.62
N THR A 112 10.90 14.92 10.40
CA THR A 112 10.77 16.09 11.27
C THR A 112 11.49 17.28 10.64
N VAL A 113 10.75 18.36 10.40
CA VAL A 113 11.28 19.64 9.89
C VAL A 113 11.36 20.64 11.03
N HIS A 114 12.56 21.13 11.30
CA HIS A 114 12.83 22.18 12.27
C HIS A 114 12.95 23.51 11.52
N VAL A 115 11.99 24.40 11.73
CA VAL A 115 11.98 25.74 11.13
C VAL A 115 12.34 26.76 12.19
N THR A 116 13.44 27.50 11.98
CA THR A 116 13.84 28.60 12.85
C THR A 116 13.32 29.90 12.28
N LEU A 117 12.48 30.56 13.07
CA LEU A 117 11.81 31.81 12.76
C LEU A 117 12.41 32.95 13.56
N ARG A 118 12.55 34.12 12.95
CA ARG A 118 12.92 35.37 13.63
C ARG A 118 11.77 36.36 13.57
N ASN A 119 11.26 36.73 14.74
CA ASN A 119 10.31 37.83 14.89
C ASN A 119 11.06 39.09 15.34
N GLU A 120 11.14 40.09 14.46
CA GLU A 120 11.80 41.39 14.76
C GLU A 120 10.86 42.39 15.47
N GLY A 121 9.61 42.01 15.68
CA GLY A 121 8.61 42.77 16.41
C GLY A 121 8.83 42.79 17.92
N LYS A 122 8.03 43.59 18.62
CA LYS A 122 8.02 43.67 20.09
C LYS A 122 6.99 42.74 20.73
N ASP A 123 6.02 42.31 19.94
CA ASP A 123 4.93 41.42 20.33
C ASP A 123 5.05 40.10 19.56
N GLY A 124 4.39 39.05 20.06
CA GLY A 124 4.27 37.79 19.36
C GLY A 124 3.45 37.90 18.08
N ILE A 125 3.76 37.05 17.10
CA ILE A 125 3.04 36.97 15.82
C ILE A 125 2.39 35.59 15.71
N ALA A 126 1.07 35.55 15.63
CA ALA A 126 0.33 34.34 15.29
C ALA A 126 0.35 34.12 13.77
N ALA A 127 0.67 32.89 13.33
CA ALA A 127 0.70 32.52 11.92
C ALA A 127 0.39 31.03 11.74
N ASP A 128 -0.20 30.69 10.59
CA ASP A 128 -0.16 29.33 10.07
C ASP A 128 1.11 29.18 9.23
N LEU A 129 1.89 28.14 9.51
CA LEU A 129 3.12 27.81 8.81
C LEU A 129 2.90 26.54 8.00
N THR A 130 3.26 26.56 6.72
CA THR A 130 3.30 25.36 5.85
C THR A 130 4.66 25.24 5.19
N VAL A 131 5.30 24.09 5.33
CA VAL A 131 6.58 23.78 4.68
C VAL A 131 6.30 23.17 3.31
N LEU A 132 6.95 23.70 2.27
CA LEU A 132 6.85 23.21 0.89
C LEU A 132 8.11 22.44 0.49
N LEU A 133 7.91 21.34 -0.23
CA LEU A 133 8.95 20.39 -0.62
C LEU A 133 9.02 20.26 -2.14
N ASP A 134 10.25 20.22 -2.63
CA ASP A 134 10.61 19.92 -4.01
C ASP A 134 11.40 18.61 -4.09
N SER A 135 11.25 17.90 -5.20
CA SER A 135 12.18 16.85 -5.60
C SER A 135 12.48 16.97 -7.08
N PHE A 136 13.75 16.77 -7.44
CA PHE A 136 14.17 16.74 -8.85
C PHE A 136 13.95 15.37 -9.51
N ARG A 137 13.49 14.38 -8.74
CA ARG A 137 13.20 13.03 -9.26
C ARG A 137 11.94 13.00 -10.12
N PHE A 138 10.98 13.87 -9.82
CA PHE A 138 9.68 13.89 -10.44
C PHE A 138 9.49 15.24 -11.12
N ASP A 139 9.07 15.23 -12.39
CA ASP A 139 8.87 16.48 -13.14
C ASP A 139 7.74 17.34 -12.56
N ASP A 140 6.85 16.73 -11.77
CA ASP A 140 5.66 17.34 -11.18
C ASP A 140 5.65 17.39 -9.65
N PHE A 141 6.79 17.14 -8.99
CA PHE A 141 6.92 17.33 -7.55
C PHE A 141 7.58 18.68 -7.28
N ARG A 142 6.76 19.72 -7.23
CA ARG A 142 7.17 21.11 -6.99
C ARG A 142 6.24 21.77 -6.00
N SER A 143 6.81 22.38 -4.97
CA SER A 143 6.12 23.11 -3.92
C SER A 143 5.01 22.27 -3.25
N ILE A 144 5.28 20.99 -3.04
CA ILE A 144 4.32 20.05 -2.44
C ILE A 144 4.28 20.28 -0.91
N PRO A 145 3.11 20.46 -0.29
CA PRO A 145 3.03 20.60 1.16
C PRO A 145 3.59 19.36 1.88
N LEU A 146 4.58 19.57 2.75
CA LEU A 146 5.16 18.53 3.59
C LEU A 146 4.47 18.45 4.95
N ALA A 147 4.34 19.60 5.62
CA ALA A 147 3.74 19.70 6.95
C ALA A 147 3.22 21.12 7.21
N SER A 148 2.22 21.23 8.07
CA SER A 148 1.65 22.51 8.49
C SER A 148 1.43 22.55 10.01
N THR A 149 1.53 23.74 10.61
CA THR A 149 1.20 23.97 12.02
C THR A 149 0.71 25.39 12.24
N GLN A 150 -0.07 25.60 13.29
CA GLN A 150 -0.31 26.92 13.85
C GLN A 150 0.74 27.22 14.90
N LEU A 151 1.20 28.47 14.97
CA LEU A 151 2.18 28.89 15.97
C LEU A 151 2.00 30.34 16.39
N THR A 152 2.61 30.68 17.53
CA THR A 152 2.87 32.06 17.94
C THR A 152 4.38 32.24 18.07
N ALA A 153 4.98 33.03 17.19
CA ALA A 153 6.40 33.33 17.22
C ALA A 153 6.65 34.54 18.13
N CYS A 154 7.28 34.32 19.28
CA CYS A 154 7.64 35.39 20.20
C CYS A 154 8.81 36.24 19.70
N PRO A 155 8.97 37.48 20.20
CA PRO A 155 10.10 38.34 19.83
C PRO A 155 11.45 37.62 19.96
N GLY A 156 12.28 37.74 18.93
CA GLY A 156 13.56 37.03 18.82
C GLY A 156 13.47 35.77 17.94
N GLU A 157 14.41 34.85 18.14
CA GLU A 157 14.45 33.59 17.41
C GLU A 157 13.73 32.48 18.16
N SER A 158 12.99 31.67 17.42
CA SER A 158 12.30 30.49 17.93
C SER A 158 12.37 29.37 16.89
N THR A 159 12.43 28.13 17.35
CA THR A 159 12.39 26.95 16.47
C THR A 159 11.09 26.21 16.70
N VAL A 160 10.40 25.88 15.62
CA VAL A 160 9.22 25.02 15.61
C VAL A 160 9.55 23.74 14.87
N SER A 161 9.04 22.61 15.36
CA SER A 161 9.19 21.31 14.72
C SER A 161 7.85 20.85 14.16
N LEU A 162 7.86 20.38 12.92
CA LEU A 162 6.70 19.84 12.22
C LEU A 162 7.01 18.44 11.73
N ARG A 163 6.01 17.57 11.62
CA ARG A 163 6.15 16.21 11.11
C ARG A 163 5.34 16.02 9.83
N GLY A 164 5.88 15.24 8.90
CA GLY A 164 5.20 14.93 7.64
C GLY A 164 5.87 13.80 6.85
N GLY A 165 5.13 13.24 5.89
CA GLY A 165 5.54 12.04 5.16
C GLY A 165 5.21 10.74 5.92
N PRO A 166 5.64 9.57 5.42
CA PRO A 166 6.32 9.36 4.14
C PRO A 166 5.40 9.50 2.92
N PHE A 167 4.08 9.61 3.12
CA PHE A 167 3.11 9.88 2.05
C PHE A 167 2.66 11.33 2.09
N LEU A 168 2.57 11.97 0.93
CA LEU A 168 2.18 13.36 0.79
C LEU A 168 1.02 13.48 -0.20
N SER A 169 0.09 14.37 0.10
CA SER A 169 -0.98 14.77 -0.80
C SER A 169 -0.76 16.20 -1.25
N ASP A 170 -0.81 16.45 -2.56
CA ASP A 170 -0.92 17.79 -3.11
C ASP A 170 -2.40 18.12 -3.35
N PRO A 171 -3.03 18.96 -2.50
CA PRO A 171 -4.43 19.31 -2.65
C PRO A 171 -4.72 20.19 -3.86
N ILE A 172 -3.71 20.85 -4.44
CA ILE A 172 -3.89 21.74 -5.60
C ILE A 172 -4.04 20.92 -6.87
N THR A 173 -3.19 19.90 -7.03
CA THR A 173 -3.21 19.04 -8.22
C THR A 173 -3.92 17.70 -8.00
N ASN A 174 -4.40 17.44 -6.79
CA ASN A 174 -5.00 16.18 -6.35
C ASN A 174 -4.08 14.98 -6.64
N ARG A 175 -2.78 15.13 -6.32
CA ARG A 175 -1.77 14.09 -6.53
C ARG A 175 -1.31 13.50 -5.21
N GLN A 176 -0.90 12.24 -5.27
CA GLN A 176 -0.35 11.51 -4.12
C GLN A 176 1.09 11.14 -4.43
N PHE A 177 1.96 11.31 -3.45
CA PHE A 177 3.38 11.02 -3.56
C PHE A 177 3.87 10.21 -2.36
N ALA A 178 4.93 9.44 -2.59
CA ALA A 178 5.66 8.74 -1.54
C ALA A 178 7.14 9.18 -1.54
N LEU A 179 7.68 9.41 -0.34
CA LEU A 179 9.04 9.89 -0.13
C LEU A 179 10.05 8.75 -0.31
N GLY A 180 10.44 8.52 -1.56
CA GLY A 180 11.52 7.59 -1.94
C GLY A 180 12.92 8.14 -1.64
N SER A 181 13.96 7.35 -1.88
CA SER A 181 15.35 7.80 -1.68
C SER A 181 15.78 8.88 -2.69
N GLY A 182 16.74 9.73 -2.33
CA GLY A 182 17.33 10.72 -3.23
C GLY A 182 17.23 12.15 -2.70
N ASP A 183 17.45 13.12 -3.59
CA ASP A 183 17.59 14.52 -3.22
C ASP A 183 16.25 15.25 -3.15
N TYR A 184 16.10 16.04 -2.09
CA TYR A 184 14.95 16.88 -1.81
C TYR A 184 15.39 18.26 -1.36
N ALA A 185 14.52 19.25 -1.52
CA ALA A 185 14.75 20.60 -1.03
C ALA A 185 13.47 21.20 -0.46
N ILE A 186 13.58 21.86 0.70
CA ILE A 186 12.53 22.75 1.19
C ILE A 186 12.53 23.98 0.26
N SER A 187 11.52 24.07 -0.61
CA SER A 187 11.45 25.12 -1.63
C SER A 187 10.83 26.42 -1.13
N GLY A 188 10.13 26.36 -0.01
CA GLY A 188 9.65 27.53 0.69
C GLY A 188 8.90 27.21 1.97
N VAL A 189 8.66 28.24 2.76
CA VAL A 189 7.82 28.20 3.95
C VAL A 189 6.75 29.26 3.77
N VAL A 190 5.49 28.80 3.69
CA VAL A 190 4.33 29.67 3.59
C VAL A 190 3.91 30.09 4.98
N LEU A 191 3.82 31.41 5.18
CA LEU A 191 3.34 32.05 6.40
C LEU A 191 2.01 32.74 6.07
N ASN A 192 0.92 32.24 6.63
CA ASN A 192 -0.39 32.89 6.58
C ASN A 192 -0.64 33.63 7.89
N ARG A 193 -0.73 34.96 7.82
CA ARG A 193 -0.96 35.83 8.96
C ARG A 193 -2.11 36.77 8.69
N ALA A 194 -3.18 36.66 9.49
CA ALA A 194 -4.36 37.52 9.38
C ALA A 194 -4.91 37.64 7.94
N GLY A 195 -4.82 36.54 7.16
CA GLY A 195 -5.25 36.47 5.77
C GLY A 195 -4.23 36.95 4.73
N ALA A 196 -3.07 37.45 5.14
CA ALA A 196 -1.94 37.73 4.24
C ALA A 196 -1.04 36.50 4.14
N VAL A 197 -0.86 36.00 2.91
CA VAL A 197 0.00 34.85 2.62
C VAL A 197 1.33 35.34 2.07
N VAL A 198 2.43 34.95 2.72
CA VAL A 198 3.80 35.23 2.28
C VAL A 198 4.53 33.90 2.17
N THR A 199 5.28 33.70 1.09
CA THR A 199 6.19 32.55 0.95
C THR A 199 7.61 33.04 1.12
N ASP A 200 8.29 32.53 2.14
CA ASP A 200 9.73 32.73 2.33
C ASP A 200 10.48 31.59 1.62
N SER A 201 11.53 31.93 0.88
CA SER A 201 12.41 30.98 0.20
C SER A 201 13.90 31.34 0.36
N GLU A 202 14.25 32.32 1.19
CA GLU A 202 15.61 32.81 1.40
C GLU A 202 16.16 32.40 2.77
N PHE A 203 16.32 31.09 2.98
CA PHE A 203 16.85 30.53 4.23
C PHE A 203 17.98 29.52 4.01
N SER A 204 18.69 29.19 5.09
CA SER A 204 19.74 28.17 5.08
C SER A 204 19.19 26.76 5.36
N GLY A 205 19.92 25.72 4.92
CA GLY A 205 19.61 24.30 5.24
C GLY A 205 18.52 23.64 4.39
N ALA A 206 18.11 24.27 3.29
CA ALA A 206 17.01 23.82 2.44
C ALA A 206 17.18 22.40 1.85
N ALA A 207 18.39 22.03 1.43
CA ALA A 207 18.64 20.77 0.72
C ALA A 207 19.00 19.63 1.67
N PHE A 208 18.44 18.45 1.41
CA PHE A 208 18.74 17.22 2.14
C PHE A 208 18.58 16.00 1.23
N ASN A 209 19.02 14.83 1.72
CA ASN A 209 18.95 13.57 0.99
C ASN A 209 18.23 12.53 1.86
N LEU A 210 17.35 11.74 1.24
CA LEU A 210 16.77 10.55 1.85
C LEU A 210 17.63 9.34 1.45
N ALA A 211 18.23 8.69 2.44
CA ALA A 211 19.06 7.51 2.22
C ALA A 211 18.25 6.34 1.64
N THR A 212 18.89 5.57 0.76
CA THR A 212 18.33 4.31 0.24
C THR A 212 18.29 3.25 1.34
N ASN A 213 17.18 2.54 1.42
CA ASN A 213 16.95 1.38 2.28
C ASN A 213 15.92 0.45 1.62
N ASN A 214 15.62 -0.67 2.28
CA ASN A 214 14.73 -1.72 1.74
C ASN A 214 13.25 -1.48 2.10
N VAL A 215 12.85 -0.23 2.25
CA VAL A 215 11.45 0.12 2.51
C VAL A 215 10.66 0.10 1.21
N LEU A 216 9.47 -0.51 1.24
CA LEU A 216 8.53 -0.56 0.14
C LEU A 216 7.31 0.33 0.44
N LEU A 217 7.10 1.34 -0.39
CA LEU A 217 6.02 2.31 -0.32
C LEU A 217 4.89 1.83 -1.24
N VAL A 218 3.81 1.31 -0.65
CA VAL A 218 2.79 0.55 -1.37
C VAL A 218 1.42 1.25 -1.27
N PRO A 219 0.84 1.72 -2.39
CA PRO A 219 -0.55 2.12 -2.43
C PRO A 219 -1.44 0.87 -2.40
N VAL A 220 -2.45 0.93 -1.54
CA VAL A 220 -3.42 -0.14 -1.31
C VAL A 220 -4.77 0.33 -1.80
N LEU A 221 -5.17 -0.14 -2.97
CA LEU A 221 -6.47 0.16 -3.56
C LEU A 221 -7.49 -0.80 -2.98
N TYR A 222 -8.62 -0.34 -2.50
CA TYR A 222 -9.62 -1.28 -1.98
C TYR A 222 -11.05 -0.85 -2.25
N ASN A 223 -11.97 -1.81 -2.34
CA ASN A 223 -13.39 -1.53 -2.17
C ASN A 223 -13.82 -1.73 -0.72
N GLN A 224 -14.78 -0.93 -0.28
CA GLN A 224 -15.26 -0.96 1.11
C GLN A 224 -15.79 -2.35 1.50
N GLY A 225 -16.44 -3.03 0.55
CA GLY A 225 -17.01 -4.37 0.74
C GLY A 225 -16.01 -5.46 1.12
N TYR A 226 -14.70 -5.28 0.85
CA TYR A 226 -13.66 -6.22 1.28
C TYR A 226 -13.55 -6.28 2.80
N PHE A 227 -13.50 -5.12 3.47
CA PHE A 227 -13.35 -5.04 4.92
C PHE A 227 -14.69 -5.14 5.66
N GLU A 228 -15.82 -4.84 5.01
CA GLU A 228 -17.15 -5.06 5.59
C GLU A 228 -17.50 -6.54 5.78
N GLN A 229 -16.87 -7.44 5.01
CA GLN A 229 -17.12 -8.88 5.09
C GLN A 229 -16.13 -9.64 5.99
N LEU A 230 -14.99 -9.03 6.32
CA LEU A 230 -13.92 -9.64 7.08
C LEU A 230 -14.30 -9.77 8.56
N GLU A 231 -14.09 -10.95 9.15
CA GLU A 231 -14.24 -11.17 10.59
C GLU A 231 -12.90 -10.88 11.29
N GLY A 232 -12.62 -9.60 11.52
CA GLY A 232 -11.41 -9.15 12.23
C GLY A 232 -11.45 -7.68 12.62
N ASP A 233 -10.88 -7.36 13.80
CA ASP A 233 -10.82 -6.01 14.34
C ASP A 233 -9.50 -5.32 13.95
N PHE A 234 -9.42 -4.78 12.74
CA PHE A 234 -8.30 -3.93 12.32
C PHE A 234 -8.68 -2.46 12.32
N ALA A 235 -7.78 -1.61 12.82
CA ALA A 235 -8.00 -0.17 12.87
C ALA A 235 -8.04 0.46 11.46
N SER A 236 -7.37 -0.13 10.47
CA SER A 236 -7.35 0.34 9.08
C SER A 236 -6.90 -0.76 8.09
N PRO A 237 -7.09 -0.57 6.77
CA PRO A 237 -6.52 -1.43 5.74
C PRO A 237 -4.99 -1.56 5.81
N GLU A 238 -4.29 -0.48 6.16
CA GLU A 238 -2.83 -0.49 6.36
C GLU A 238 -2.45 -1.41 7.53
N ALA A 239 -3.16 -1.34 8.66
CA ALA A 239 -2.90 -2.21 9.82
C ALA A 239 -3.17 -3.68 9.50
N TYR A 240 -4.19 -3.97 8.69
CA TYR A 240 -4.48 -5.32 8.19
C TYR A 240 -3.32 -5.88 7.36
N LEU A 241 -2.76 -5.09 6.44
CA LEU A 241 -1.65 -5.53 5.60
C LEU A 241 -0.33 -5.55 6.38
N GLU A 242 -0.08 -4.60 7.28
CA GLU A 242 1.08 -4.66 8.18
C GLU A 242 1.06 -5.96 8.98
N HIS A 243 -0.09 -6.34 9.54
CA HIS A 243 -0.24 -7.63 10.21
C HIS A 243 0.03 -8.81 9.27
N ALA A 244 -0.57 -8.83 8.07
CA ALA A 244 -0.38 -9.92 7.12
C ALA A 244 1.10 -10.13 6.73
N PHE A 245 1.84 -9.04 6.49
CA PHE A 245 3.22 -9.09 6.01
C PHE A 245 4.25 -9.30 7.13
N THR A 246 3.92 -8.92 8.37
CA THR A 246 4.77 -9.15 9.54
C THR A 246 4.39 -10.39 10.34
N ARG A 247 3.25 -11.03 10.03
CA ARG A 247 2.86 -12.32 10.62
C ARG A 247 3.97 -13.33 10.42
N ARG A 248 4.31 -14.05 11.49
CA ARG A 248 5.30 -15.12 11.52
C ARG A 248 5.22 -16.02 10.28
N ASN A 249 6.37 -16.23 9.64
CA ASN A 249 6.52 -17.12 8.51
C ASN A 249 7.55 -18.20 8.78
N GLU A 250 7.40 -19.33 8.13
CA GLU A 250 8.39 -20.40 8.12
C GLU A 250 8.78 -20.74 6.68
N ILE A 251 10.07 -20.93 6.43
CA ILE A 251 10.53 -21.60 5.22
C ILE A 251 10.70 -23.07 5.55
N PHE A 252 10.01 -23.93 4.82
CA PHE A 252 10.12 -25.37 4.95
C PHE A 252 10.95 -25.97 3.82
N THR A 253 11.93 -26.77 4.20
CA THR A 253 12.65 -27.69 3.31
C THR A 253 12.19 -29.12 3.64
N PRO A 254 11.26 -29.70 2.88
CA PRO A 254 10.82 -31.08 3.11
C PRO A 254 11.94 -32.08 2.84
N ASP A 255 12.03 -33.15 3.65
CA ASP A 255 12.87 -34.32 3.35
C ASP A 255 12.29 -35.12 2.17
N ASN A 256 10.96 -35.08 2.00
CA ASN A 256 10.22 -35.67 0.88
C ASN A 256 9.28 -34.60 0.26
N PRO A 257 9.54 -34.14 -0.97
CA PRO A 257 8.72 -33.11 -1.63
C PRO A 257 7.23 -33.45 -1.76
N ALA A 258 6.85 -34.73 -1.73
CA ALA A 258 5.46 -35.17 -1.82
C ALA A 258 4.69 -35.18 -0.48
N ASP A 259 5.32 -34.77 0.63
CA ASP A 259 4.72 -34.80 1.98
C ASP A 259 4.89 -33.43 2.68
N PRO A 260 3.93 -32.49 2.50
CA PRO A 260 4.07 -31.13 3.01
C PRO A 260 3.96 -31.01 4.54
N ASP A 261 3.34 -31.98 5.21
CA ASP A 261 3.31 -32.07 6.67
C ASP A 261 4.34 -33.09 7.21
N GLY A 262 5.24 -33.56 6.34
CA GLY A 262 6.24 -34.59 6.64
C GLY A 262 7.45 -34.09 7.44
N ASN A 263 8.48 -34.93 7.51
CA ASN A 263 9.76 -34.52 8.09
C ASN A 263 10.47 -33.51 7.18
N GLY A 264 11.19 -32.58 7.78
CA GLY A 264 12.00 -31.60 7.07
C GLY A 264 12.62 -30.59 8.03
N GLN A 265 13.20 -29.53 7.47
CA GLN A 265 13.78 -28.43 8.22
C GLN A 265 12.92 -27.18 8.09
N PHE A 266 12.69 -26.51 9.21
CA PHE A 266 12.01 -25.22 9.26
C PHE A 266 13.02 -24.13 9.61
N GLU A 267 12.96 -23.03 8.86
CA GLU A 267 13.62 -21.79 9.19
C GLU A 267 12.55 -20.74 9.54
N LEU A 268 12.61 -20.22 10.76
CA LEU A 268 11.59 -19.35 11.32
C LEU A 268 11.93 -17.87 11.10
N TYR A 269 10.94 -17.11 10.66
CA TYR A 269 10.97 -15.66 10.50
C TYR A 269 9.84 -15.03 11.32
N GLU A 270 10.17 -14.57 12.53
CA GLU A 270 9.23 -13.94 13.47
C GLU A 270 8.59 -12.65 12.92
N GLY A 271 9.31 -11.90 12.08
CA GLY A 271 8.81 -10.71 11.39
C GLY A 271 8.25 -11.00 9.99
N GLY A 272 7.88 -12.25 9.72
CA GLY A 272 7.09 -12.62 8.57
C GLY A 272 7.77 -12.46 7.21
N PHE A 273 6.97 -12.07 6.22
CA PHE A 273 7.41 -11.87 4.84
C PHE A 273 8.47 -10.77 4.76
N ASP A 274 8.27 -9.70 5.53
CA ASP A 274 9.19 -8.57 5.59
C ASP A 274 10.58 -9.00 6.06
N GLN A 275 10.64 -9.74 7.18
CA GLN A 275 11.91 -10.30 7.65
C GLN A 275 12.50 -11.32 6.67
N MET A 276 11.67 -12.19 6.10
CA MET A 276 12.09 -13.23 5.14
C MET A 276 12.73 -12.65 3.87
N MET A 277 12.19 -11.52 3.40
CA MET A 277 12.67 -10.83 2.20
C MET A 277 13.70 -9.74 2.49
N GLY A 278 13.87 -9.35 3.76
CA GLY A 278 14.76 -8.28 4.17
C GLY A 278 14.25 -6.90 3.75
N VAL A 279 12.93 -6.71 3.70
CA VAL A 279 12.23 -5.48 3.32
C VAL A 279 11.36 -4.99 4.48
N ARG A 280 10.84 -3.77 4.37
CA ARG A 280 9.77 -3.26 5.25
C ARG A 280 8.67 -2.64 4.41
N HIS A 281 7.47 -3.19 4.45
CA HIS A 281 6.33 -2.57 3.78
C HIS A 281 5.79 -1.40 4.59
N VAL A 282 5.41 -0.35 3.88
CA VAL A 282 4.69 0.82 4.41
C VAL A 282 3.54 1.08 3.45
N PHE A 283 2.32 0.98 3.97
CA PHE A 283 1.11 0.99 3.17
C PHE A 283 0.41 2.35 3.21
N LYS A 284 -0.26 2.70 2.12
CA LYS A 284 -1.20 3.83 2.06
C LYS A 284 -2.48 3.41 1.37
N ALA A 285 -3.60 3.42 2.09
CA ALA A 285 -4.87 2.98 1.55
C ALA A 285 -5.61 4.07 0.74
N PHE A 286 -6.27 3.62 -0.32
CA PHE A 286 -7.07 4.39 -1.25
C PHE A 286 -8.37 3.64 -1.54
N ILE A 287 -9.48 4.19 -1.04
CA ILE A 287 -10.81 3.60 -1.20
C ILE A 287 -11.41 3.91 -2.58
N GLY A 288 -12.08 2.92 -3.17
CA GLY A 288 -12.92 3.08 -4.36
C GLY A 288 -12.52 2.20 -5.55
N PHE A 289 -11.67 1.19 -5.33
CA PHE A 289 -11.32 0.23 -6.36
C PHE A 289 -12.47 -0.75 -6.61
N GLU A 290 -13.43 -0.31 -7.42
CA GLU A 290 -14.56 -1.13 -7.85
C GLU A 290 -14.24 -1.82 -9.17
N GLY A 291 -14.60 -3.10 -9.26
CA GLY A 291 -14.34 -3.88 -10.46
C GLY A 291 -15.16 -5.16 -10.50
N THR A 292 -15.57 -5.54 -11.69
CA THR A 292 -16.02 -6.88 -12.06
C THR A 292 -15.41 -7.16 -13.41
N PHE A 293 -14.40 -8.02 -13.44
CA PHE A 293 -13.61 -8.31 -14.63
C PHE A 293 -13.61 -9.82 -14.90
N ASP A 294 -13.51 -10.18 -16.18
CA ASP A 294 -13.73 -11.56 -16.63
C ASP A 294 -12.43 -12.39 -16.61
N SER A 295 -11.27 -11.74 -16.43
CA SER A 295 -9.98 -12.42 -16.37
C SER A 295 -9.02 -11.78 -15.37
N GLY A 296 -8.03 -12.56 -14.89
CA GLY A 296 -6.98 -12.05 -14.02
C GLY A 296 -6.15 -10.92 -14.64
N GLU A 297 -5.95 -10.96 -15.95
CA GLU A 297 -5.27 -9.89 -16.70
C GLU A 297 -6.04 -8.56 -16.60
N GLU A 298 -7.35 -8.61 -16.81
CA GLU A 298 -8.23 -7.45 -16.70
C GLU A 298 -8.31 -6.88 -15.27
N TRP A 299 -8.26 -7.75 -14.26
CA TRP A 299 -8.17 -7.31 -12.86
C TRP A 299 -6.90 -6.48 -12.59
N CYS A 300 -5.73 -6.97 -13.02
CA CYS A 300 -4.48 -6.23 -12.89
C CYS A 300 -4.51 -4.91 -13.66
N TYR A 301 -5.06 -4.91 -14.87
CA TYR A 301 -5.26 -3.69 -15.65
C TYR A 301 -6.19 -2.68 -14.96
N GLY A 302 -7.30 -3.13 -14.40
CA GLY A 302 -8.20 -2.29 -13.62
C GLY A 302 -7.49 -1.67 -12.43
N ALA A 303 -6.69 -2.44 -11.70
CA ALA A 303 -5.90 -1.95 -10.57
C ALA A 303 -4.84 -0.91 -11.02
N MET A 304 -4.16 -1.15 -12.15
CA MET A 304 -3.23 -0.18 -12.74
C MET A 304 -3.92 1.13 -13.11
N ASP A 305 -5.08 1.07 -13.75
CA ASP A 305 -5.84 2.26 -14.15
C ASP A 305 -6.32 3.05 -12.94
N TYR A 306 -6.84 2.35 -11.94
CA TYR A 306 -7.30 2.98 -10.70
C TYR A 306 -6.15 3.57 -9.89
N ALA A 307 -5.00 2.88 -9.77
CA ALA A 307 -3.79 3.44 -9.16
C ALA A 307 -3.37 4.73 -9.87
N SER A 308 -3.35 4.71 -11.20
CA SER A 308 -2.95 5.87 -12.00
C SER A 308 -3.87 7.07 -11.74
N GLN A 309 -5.17 6.81 -11.65
CA GLN A 309 -6.18 7.82 -11.35
C GLN A 309 -6.02 8.38 -9.93
N VAL A 310 -5.99 7.53 -8.91
CA VAL A 310 -6.04 7.97 -7.51
C VAL A 310 -4.73 8.62 -7.05
N LEU A 311 -3.60 8.21 -7.63
CA LEU A 311 -2.31 8.83 -7.37
C LEU A 311 -2.06 10.08 -8.22
N GLY A 312 -2.88 10.30 -9.26
CA GLY A 312 -2.77 11.43 -10.18
C GLY A 312 -1.56 11.34 -11.11
N LEU A 313 -1.20 10.11 -11.53
CA LEU A 313 -0.07 9.85 -12.43
C LEU A 313 -0.32 10.42 -13.83
N LYS A 314 0.74 10.86 -14.50
CA LYS A 314 0.67 11.34 -15.90
C LYS A 314 0.54 10.21 -16.92
N ALA A 315 0.98 9.02 -16.55
CA ALA A 315 0.92 7.82 -17.37
C ALA A 315 0.26 6.70 -16.57
N ARG A 316 -0.20 5.68 -17.28
CA ARG A 316 -0.64 4.46 -16.63
C ARG A 316 0.52 3.88 -15.81
N TRP A 317 0.19 3.33 -14.64
CA TRP A 317 1.11 2.52 -13.86
C TRP A 317 1.83 1.54 -14.77
N GLY A 318 3.16 1.52 -14.69
CA GLY A 318 4.00 0.58 -15.41
C GLY A 318 5.01 0.01 -14.44
N GLY A 319 5.25 -1.30 -14.42
CA GLY A 319 6.17 -1.91 -13.45
C GLY A 319 7.63 -1.63 -13.77
N GLY A 320 8.51 -2.34 -13.04
CA GLY A 320 9.95 -2.27 -13.17
C GLY A 320 10.65 -1.58 -12.00
N GLY A 321 10.12 -1.63 -10.78
CA GLY A 321 10.82 -1.04 -9.63
C GLY A 321 10.25 0.30 -9.16
N THR A 322 11.00 1.00 -8.30
CA THR A 322 10.70 2.36 -7.88
C THR A 322 10.89 3.29 -9.06
N ARG A 323 9.81 3.71 -9.72
CA ARG A 323 9.93 4.60 -10.90
C ARG A 323 9.55 6.03 -10.58
N ASN A 324 10.20 6.94 -11.29
CA ASN A 324 9.91 8.37 -11.18
C ASN A 324 8.52 8.71 -11.73
N ASP A 325 7.96 7.93 -12.66
CA ASP A 325 6.60 8.14 -13.17
C ASP A 325 5.48 7.56 -12.28
N GLN A 326 5.84 6.92 -11.16
CA GLN A 326 4.91 6.35 -10.16
C GLN A 326 4.87 7.17 -8.86
N HIS A 327 5.33 8.42 -8.89
CA HIS A 327 5.33 9.32 -7.71
C HIS A 327 6.03 8.74 -6.46
N GLY A 328 6.98 7.82 -6.66
CA GLY A 328 7.80 7.24 -5.59
C GLY A 328 7.24 5.96 -4.94
N PHE A 329 6.06 5.49 -5.37
CA PHE A 329 5.53 4.19 -4.97
C PHE A 329 6.28 3.05 -5.67
N ASP A 330 6.29 1.87 -5.05
CA ASP A 330 7.08 0.72 -5.50
C ASP A 330 6.24 -0.31 -6.27
N TYR A 331 5.15 -0.81 -5.70
CA TYR A 331 4.23 -1.75 -6.35
C TYR A 331 2.83 -1.58 -5.80
N VAL A 332 1.80 -2.01 -6.53
CA VAL A 332 0.38 -1.82 -6.18
C VAL A 332 -0.21 -3.09 -5.56
N ILE A 333 -0.94 -2.93 -4.47
CA ILE A 333 -1.87 -3.94 -3.95
C ILE A 333 -3.29 -3.45 -4.17
N ALA A 334 -4.13 -4.25 -4.81
CA ALA A 334 -5.57 -4.03 -4.86
C ALA A 334 -6.32 -5.11 -4.08
N LEU A 335 -7.31 -4.72 -3.28
CA LEU A 335 -8.16 -5.60 -2.48
C LEU A 335 -9.60 -5.47 -2.96
N SER A 336 -10.25 -6.57 -3.34
CA SER A 336 -11.63 -6.51 -3.83
C SER A 336 -12.49 -7.67 -3.37
N SER A 337 -13.66 -7.37 -2.81
CA SER A 337 -14.66 -8.38 -2.49
C SER A 337 -15.30 -9.05 -3.71
N ASN A 338 -15.16 -8.46 -4.89
CA ASN A 338 -15.82 -8.94 -6.11
C ASN A 338 -14.95 -9.95 -6.88
N LYS A 339 -13.73 -10.19 -6.42
CA LYS A 339 -12.82 -11.19 -6.96
C LYS A 339 -12.73 -12.36 -5.98
N SER A 340 -12.81 -13.59 -6.46
CA SER A 340 -12.36 -14.77 -5.71
C SER A 340 -10.88 -15.05 -6.00
N GLY A 341 -10.16 -15.57 -5.00
CA GLY A 341 -8.72 -15.84 -5.05
C GLY A 341 -7.89 -14.58 -5.31
N GLY A 342 -6.68 -14.72 -5.85
CA GLY A 342 -5.84 -13.59 -6.21
C GLY A 342 -5.38 -13.62 -7.68
N VAL A 343 -4.67 -12.58 -8.10
CA VAL A 343 -3.86 -12.55 -9.32
C VAL A 343 -2.76 -11.51 -9.15
N ALA A 344 -1.58 -11.82 -9.66
CA ALA A 344 -0.47 -10.88 -9.73
C ALA A 344 0.05 -10.79 -11.15
N TRP A 345 0.64 -9.63 -11.46
CA TRP A 345 1.34 -9.42 -12.71
C TRP A 345 2.70 -8.77 -12.48
N SER A 346 3.71 -9.61 -12.25
CA SER A 346 5.06 -9.21 -11.83
C SER A 346 5.78 -8.21 -12.77
N PRO A 347 5.67 -8.28 -14.11
CA PRO A 347 6.21 -7.25 -15.01
C PRO A 347 5.65 -5.85 -14.77
N PHE A 348 4.45 -5.74 -14.19
CA PHE A 348 3.80 -4.47 -13.87
C PHE A 348 3.82 -4.13 -12.39
N ASP A 349 4.37 -4.97 -11.52
CA ASP A 349 4.43 -4.73 -10.08
C ASP A 349 3.03 -4.44 -9.51
N VAL A 350 2.04 -5.26 -9.89
CA VAL A 350 0.66 -5.15 -9.43
C VAL A 350 0.17 -6.50 -8.95
N GLN A 351 -0.59 -6.49 -7.87
CA GLN A 351 -1.45 -7.60 -7.48
C GLN A 351 -2.90 -7.17 -7.24
N VAL A 352 -3.80 -8.13 -7.34
CA VAL A 352 -5.18 -8.03 -6.88
C VAL A 352 -5.49 -9.24 -6.00
N SER A 353 -5.78 -8.98 -4.74
CA SER A 353 -6.21 -9.98 -3.76
C SER A 353 -7.72 -9.90 -3.60
N GLY A 354 -8.38 -10.99 -3.97
CA GLY A 354 -9.81 -11.17 -3.82
C GLY A 354 -10.21 -11.67 -2.44
N PHE A 355 -11.51 -11.83 -2.24
CA PHE A 355 -12.13 -12.32 -1.03
C PHE A 355 -12.51 -13.80 -1.18
N ILE A 356 -12.04 -14.63 -0.25
CA ILE A 356 -12.23 -16.09 -0.26
C ILE A 356 -12.90 -16.61 1.00
N ASP A 357 -12.75 -15.90 2.12
CA ASP A 357 -13.24 -16.32 3.43
C ASP A 357 -13.37 -15.11 4.34
N ARG A 358 -14.24 -15.21 5.34
CA ARG A 358 -14.35 -14.22 6.41
C ARG A 358 -13.26 -14.37 7.44
N ASP A 359 -12.72 -15.57 7.59
CA ASP A 359 -11.57 -15.84 8.45
C ASP A 359 -10.36 -15.02 7.99
N VAL A 360 -9.93 -14.10 8.85
CA VAL A 360 -8.80 -13.20 8.59
C VAL A 360 -7.52 -13.98 8.26
N ASP A 361 -7.29 -15.12 8.91
CA ASP A 361 -6.03 -15.86 8.76
C ASP A 361 -5.92 -16.45 7.36
N ARG A 362 -7.05 -16.97 6.86
CA ARG A 362 -7.18 -17.45 5.49
C ARG A 362 -7.14 -16.28 4.52
N GLN A 363 -7.82 -15.19 4.83
CA GLN A 363 -7.91 -14.04 3.92
C GLN A 363 -6.57 -13.32 3.71
N GLN A 364 -5.72 -13.24 4.73
CA GLN A 364 -4.40 -12.59 4.67
C GLN A 364 -3.40 -13.33 3.78
N ILE A 365 -3.53 -14.65 3.64
CA ILE A 365 -2.57 -15.42 2.84
C ILE A 365 -2.64 -15.03 1.36
N ILE A 366 -3.80 -14.62 0.84
CA ILE A 366 -3.93 -14.21 -0.55
C ILE A 366 -3.11 -12.94 -0.82
N ALA A 367 -3.13 -11.97 0.09
CA ALA A 367 -2.31 -10.77 -0.06
C ALA A 367 -0.81 -11.10 -0.15
N VAL A 368 -0.38 -12.04 0.69
CA VAL A 368 1.02 -12.47 0.80
C VAL A 368 1.42 -13.39 -0.37
N HIS A 369 0.53 -14.28 -0.83
CA HIS A 369 0.69 -15.14 -2.00
C HIS A 369 0.93 -14.33 -3.26
N GLU A 370 0.05 -13.38 -3.54
CA GLU A 370 0.17 -12.54 -4.73
C GLU A 370 1.43 -11.66 -4.68
N SER A 371 1.86 -11.26 -3.48
CA SER A 371 3.12 -10.55 -3.30
C SER A 371 4.30 -11.47 -3.57
N GLY A 372 4.21 -12.75 -3.21
CA GLY A 372 5.19 -13.76 -3.63
C GLY A 372 5.39 -13.80 -5.14
N HIS A 373 4.30 -13.70 -5.93
CA HIS A 373 4.37 -13.57 -7.39
C HIS A 373 4.99 -12.24 -7.83
N VAL A 374 4.62 -11.11 -7.22
CA VAL A 374 5.28 -9.82 -7.50
C VAL A 374 6.78 -9.91 -7.24
N PHE A 375 7.22 -10.64 -6.20
CA PHE A 375 8.63 -10.86 -5.94
C PHE A 375 9.28 -11.90 -6.87
N GLY A 376 8.49 -12.67 -7.62
CA GLY A 376 8.95 -13.54 -8.71
C GLY A 376 8.85 -15.03 -8.42
N SER A 377 8.24 -15.44 -7.30
CA SER A 377 7.97 -16.87 -7.09
C SER A 377 6.87 -17.32 -8.07
N PRO A 378 7.04 -18.45 -8.76
CA PRO A 378 5.96 -19.10 -9.47
C PRO A 378 5.07 -19.87 -8.47
N HIS A 379 3.99 -20.46 -8.97
CA HIS A 379 3.23 -21.42 -8.19
C HIS A 379 4.05 -22.69 -7.89
N CYS A 380 3.66 -23.44 -6.86
CA CYS A 380 4.31 -24.69 -6.49
C CYS A 380 4.35 -25.73 -7.62
N ASP A 381 3.31 -25.78 -8.46
CA ASP A 381 3.19 -26.72 -9.57
C ASP A 381 4.10 -26.42 -10.76
N GLU A 382 4.60 -25.19 -10.81
CA GLU A 382 5.55 -24.68 -11.80
C GLU A 382 7.01 -24.79 -11.34
N LEU A 383 7.26 -25.29 -10.11
CA LEU A 383 8.62 -25.51 -9.61
C LEU A 383 9.31 -26.65 -10.38
N GLY A 384 10.48 -26.34 -10.94
CA GLY A 384 11.09 -26.97 -12.12
C GLY A 384 11.69 -28.38 -12.00
N ASN A 385 10.99 -29.34 -11.39
CA ASN A 385 11.41 -30.75 -11.38
C ASN A 385 10.30 -31.75 -11.74
N GLY A 386 9.11 -31.30 -12.15
CA GLY A 386 8.00 -32.18 -12.54
C GLY A 386 7.31 -32.87 -11.36
N GLU A 387 7.64 -32.48 -10.12
CA GLU A 387 6.96 -32.91 -8.89
C GLU A 387 5.92 -31.89 -8.41
N GLY A 388 5.78 -30.78 -9.13
CA GLY A 388 4.98 -29.63 -8.72
C GLY A 388 3.51 -29.96 -8.40
N SER A 389 2.90 -30.94 -9.07
CA SER A 389 1.53 -31.37 -8.76
C SER A 389 1.36 -31.97 -7.35
N ASN A 390 2.46 -32.38 -6.71
CA ASN A 390 2.48 -32.97 -5.37
C ASN A 390 2.86 -31.97 -4.27
N LEU A 391 3.34 -30.77 -4.65
CA LEU A 391 3.65 -29.69 -3.71
C LEU A 391 2.37 -28.92 -3.42
N GLN A 392 1.77 -29.17 -2.26
CA GLN A 392 0.53 -28.53 -1.79
C GLN A 392 0.72 -28.01 -0.37
N GLY A 393 -0.11 -27.06 0.06
CA GLY A 393 -0.09 -26.56 1.44
C GLY A 393 1.01 -25.55 1.76
N TYR A 394 1.74 -25.01 0.78
CA TYR A 394 2.59 -23.83 0.99
C TYR A 394 1.92 -22.57 0.47
N VAL A 395 2.41 -21.40 0.88
CA VAL A 395 1.83 -20.10 0.49
C VAL A 395 1.63 -20.02 -1.02
N MET A 396 2.62 -20.42 -1.82
CA MET A 396 2.57 -20.35 -3.29
C MET A 396 1.87 -21.53 -3.97
N CYS A 397 1.18 -22.40 -3.23
CA CYS A 397 0.48 -23.54 -3.81
C CYS A 397 -1.02 -23.25 -3.97
N ALA A 398 -1.67 -23.95 -4.90
CA ALA A 398 -3.12 -23.92 -5.07
C ALA A 398 -3.83 -24.67 -3.92
N GLY A 399 -3.89 -24.05 -2.73
CA GLY A 399 -4.66 -24.57 -1.60
C GLY A 399 -4.00 -24.33 -0.25
N GLU A 400 -4.76 -23.69 0.64
CA GLU A 400 -4.37 -23.42 2.02
C GLU A 400 -4.60 -24.64 2.91
N LYS A 401 -3.64 -25.56 2.94
CA LYS A 401 -3.83 -26.86 3.64
C LYS A 401 -2.77 -27.21 4.67
N HIS A 402 -1.80 -26.34 4.97
CA HIS A 402 -0.80 -26.68 5.97
C HIS A 402 -1.39 -26.70 7.37
N GLY A 403 -1.08 -27.75 8.16
CA GLY A 403 -1.47 -27.80 9.57
C GLY A 403 -0.91 -26.66 10.44
N ARG A 404 0.09 -25.90 9.95
CA ARG A 404 0.75 -24.81 10.70
C ARG A 404 0.19 -23.41 10.43
N TYR A 405 -0.72 -23.24 9.48
CA TYR A 405 -1.29 -21.93 9.14
C TYR A 405 -1.95 -21.16 10.29
N PRO A 406 -2.54 -21.81 11.32
CA PRO A 406 -2.99 -21.08 12.49
C PRO A 406 -1.87 -20.28 13.19
N GLU A 407 -0.62 -20.73 13.11
CA GLU A 407 0.52 -20.13 13.80
C GLU A 407 1.47 -19.35 12.87
N SER A 408 1.59 -19.76 11.60
CA SER A 408 2.54 -19.17 10.65
C SER A 408 2.20 -19.46 9.19
N PHE A 409 2.53 -18.53 8.28
CA PHE A 409 2.51 -18.86 6.85
C PHE A 409 3.75 -19.67 6.47
N VAL A 410 3.54 -20.81 5.80
CA VAL A 410 4.63 -21.72 5.45
C VAL A 410 4.96 -21.64 3.98
N TRP A 411 6.21 -21.32 3.68
CA TRP A 411 6.76 -21.19 2.34
C TRP A 411 7.60 -22.40 1.99
N HIS A 412 7.48 -22.87 0.74
CA HIS A 412 8.44 -23.84 0.24
C HIS A 412 9.79 -23.15 -0.03
N THR A 413 10.89 -23.85 0.27
CA THR A 413 12.26 -23.32 0.07
C THR A 413 12.52 -22.86 -1.37
N GLU A 414 11.98 -23.56 -2.37
CA GLU A 414 12.16 -23.17 -3.79
C GLU A 414 11.38 -21.89 -4.15
N SER A 415 10.23 -21.63 -3.52
CA SER A 415 9.52 -20.35 -3.67
C SER A 415 10.41 -19.21 -3.18
N ARG A 416 11.04 -19.35 -2.00
CA ARG A 416 11.97 -18.32 -1.51
C ARG A 416 13.16 -18.10 -2.42
N LYS A 417 13.74 -19.16 -3.01
CA LYS A 417 14.91 -19.08 -3.90
C LYS A 417 14.63 -18.36 -5.22
N THR A 418 13.40 -18.45 -5.71
CA THR A 418 12.99 -17.81 -6.99
C THR A 418 12.62 -16.35 -6.82
N MET A 419 12.25 -15.91 -5.62
CA MET A 419 12.00 -14.51 -5.33
C MET A 419 13.25 -13.64 -5.49
N SER A 420 13.06 -12.53 -6.21
CA SER A 420 14.06 -11.51 -6.45
C SER A 420 14.25 -10.58 -5.24
N SER A 421 15.48 -10.13 -5.04
CA SER A 421 15.83 -9.06 -4.10
C SER A 421 15.87 -7.69 -4.79
N ARG A 422 15.04 -7.47 -5.83
CA ARG A 422 15.13 -6.27 -6.69
C ARG A 422 14.79 -4.94 -6.01
N TRP A 423 14.38 -5.01 -4.76
CA TRP A 423 14.00 -3.89 -3.89
C TRP A 423 14.96 -3.67 -2.72
N ASN A 424 16.03 -4.49 -2.64
CA ASN A 424 17.09 -4.40 -1.63
C ASN A 424 18.32 -3.64 -2.14
#